data_AF-A0A2V9V0V4-F1
#
_entry.id   AF-A0A2V9V0V4-F1
#
_cell.length_a   1.000
_cell.length_b   1.000
_cell.length_c   1.000
_cell.angle_alpha   90.00
_cell.angle_beta   90.00
_cell.angle_gamma   90.00
#
_symmetry.space_group_name_H-M   'P 1'
#
loop_
_entity.id
_entity.type
_entity.pdbx_description
1 polymer ?
#
loop_
_entity_poly.entity_id
_entity_poly.type
_entity_poly.pdbx_seq_one_letter_code
_entity_poly.pdbx_strand_id
1 'polypeptide(L)'
;MADLFALMDVSPKAIELAQAWKFSSSEVHGPQGAGPRNSEGRAEFVVGNFLDPLLCRGPFDVVIERRTLQLFLPEEVGKAIDALASRLTEQGISFSHCHNSRWKPGQERIHPLDSLLQERGWKLWTPANGSKPKGRVAWLFFSTG
;
A
#
# COMPACT_ATOMS: atom_id res chain seq x y z
N MET A 1 11.49 20.79 -1.74
CA MET A 1 11.11 19.93 -2.89
C MET A 1 9.75 19.35 -2.51
N ALA A 2 8.73 19.50 -3.35
CA ALA A 2 7.39 19.00 -3.04
C ALA A 2 7.39 17.46 -3.01
N ASP A 3 6.73 16.86 -2.02
CA ASP A 3 6.53 15.41 -1.98
C ASP A 3 5.64 14.98 -3.15
N LEU A 4 6.11 14.01 -3.95
CA LEU A 4 5.36 13.46 -5.07
C LEU A 4 4.62 12.19 -4.65
N PHE A 5 3.31 12.17 -4.87
CA PHE A 5 2.46 11.01 -4.70
C PHE A 5 1.98 10.54 -6.07
N ALA A 6 2.09 9.24 -6.34
CA ALA A 6 1.45 8.64 -7.51
C ALA A 6 0.25 7.80 -7.07
N LEU A 7 -0.93 8.12 -7.59
CA LEU A 7 -2.16 7.36 -7.39
C LEU A 7 -2.48 6.60 -8.67
N MET A 8 -2.64 5.29 -8.56
CA MET A 8 -2.84 4.42 -9.71
C MET A 8 -4.05 3.52 -9.52
N ASP A 9 -4.88 3.41 -10.55
CA ASP A 9 -6.02 2.48 -10.59
C ASP A 9 -6.24 1.99 -12.04
N VAL A 10 -6.74 0.77 -12.19
CA VAL A 10 -7.12 0.22 -13.50
C VAL A 10 -8.37 0.89 -14.07
N SER A 11 -9.21 1.47 -13.21
CA SER A 11 -10.46 2.14 -13.57
C SER A 11 -10.22 3.61 -13.90
N PRO A 12 -10.41 4.04 -15.16
CA PRO A 12 -10.36 5.45 -15.52
C PRO A 12 -11.36 6.29 -14.71
N LYS A 13 -12.53 5.71 -14.40
CA LYS A 13 -13.57 6.40 -13.64
C LYS A 13 -13.19 6.63 -12.18
N ALA A 14 -12.49 5.67 -11.56
CA ALA A 14 -12.00 5.84 -10.19
C ALA A 14 -10.98 6.99 -10.12
N ILE A 15 -10.07 7.08 -11.09
CA ILE A 15 -9.10 8.16 -11.20
C ILE A 15 -9.79 9.52 -11.43
N GLU A 16 -10.77 9.59 -12.32
CA GLU A 16 -11.55 10.82 -12.56
C GLU A 16 -12.20 11.33 -11.25
N LEU A 17 -12.82 10.42 -10.48
CA LEU A 17 -13.42 10.75 -9.19
C LEU A 17 -12.37 11.19 -8.16
N ALA A 18 -11.22 10.52 -8.11
CA ALA A 18 -10.13 10.87 -7.20
C ALA A 18 -9.52 12.25 -7.51
N GLN A 19 -9.40 12.62 -8.79
CA GLN A 19 -8.93 13.95 -9.23
C GLN A 19 -9.92 15.05 -8.88
N ALA A 20 -11.22 14.77 -9.02
CA ALA A 20 -12.29 15.71 -8.69
C ALA A 20 -12.53 15.85 -7.18
N TRP A 21 -11.99 14.93 -6.37
CA TRP A 21 -12.25 14.88 -4.94
C TRP A 21 -11.66 16.11 -4.24
N LYS A 22 -12.55 16.95 -3.71
CA LYS A 22 -12.18 18.03 -2.81
C LYS A 22 -12.29 17.51 -1.39
N PHE A 23 -11.17 17.21 -0.75
CA PHE A 23 -11.16 16.80 0.65
C PHE A 23 -11.84 17.87 1.51
N SER A 24 -13.01 17.56 2.06
CA SER A 24 -13.60 18.39 3.11
C SER A 24 -13.06 17.95 4.46
N SER A 25 -12.83 18.90 5.37
CA SER A 25 -12.35 18.61 6.72
C SER A 25 -13.30 17.69 7.52
N SER A 26 -14.57 17.61 7.12
CA SER A 26 -15.59 16.72 7.71
C SER A 26 -15.45 15.25 7.34
N GLU A 27 -14.72 14.91 6.27
CA GLU A 27 -14.56 13.52 5.79
C GLU A 27 -13.34 12.81 6.39
N VAL A 28 -12.48 13.56 7.11
CA VAL A 28 -11.31 13.01 7.79
C VAL A 28 -11.69 12.59 9.21
N HIS A 29 -12.23 11.38 9.37
CA HIS A 29 -12.37 10.76 10.68
C HIS A 29 -11.03 10.17 11.15
N GLY A 30 -10.10 11.07 11.50
CA GLY A 30 -8.89 10.78 12.27
C GLY A 30 -8.97 11.43 13.66
N PRO A 31 -8.07 11.09 14.61
CA PRO A 31 -8.05 11.74 15.92
C PRO A 31 -8.05 13.26 15.76
N GLN A 32 -9.03 13.90 16.42
CA GLN A 32 -9.28 15.34 16.38
C GLN A 32 -7.98 16.12 16.62
N GLY A 33 -7.55 16.91 15.63
CA GLY A 33 -6.45 17.87 15.81
C GLY A 33 -5.51 18.05 14.62
N ALA A 34 -5.49 17.14 13.65
CA ALA A 34 -4.73 17.30 12.41
C ALA A 34 -5.69 17.25 11.22
N GLY A 35 -6.39 18.36 10.95
CA GLY A 35 -6.88 18.58 9.59
C GLY A 35 -5.72 18.45 8.59
N PRO A 36 -5.97 18.18 7.30
CA PRO A 36 -4.89 18.15 6.31
C PRO A 36 -4.17 19.50 6.38
N ARG A 37 -2.99 19.52 7.00
CA ARG A 37 -2.08 20.67 6.95
C ARG A 37 -1.74 20.77 5.49
N ASN A 38 -2.34 21.75 4.80
CA ASN A 38 -2.12 22.13 3.41
C ASN A 38 -0.77 21.59 2.91
N SER A 39 -0.78 20.37 2.36
CA SER A 39 0.48 19.70 2.05
C SER A 39 0.86 20.18 0.68
N GLU A 40 2.00 20.84 0.57
CA GLU A 40 2.65 21.25 -0.68
C GLU A 40 3.03 20.06 -1.60
N GLY A 41 2.44 18.88 -1.38
CA GLY A 41 2.66 17.68 -2.17
C GLY A 41 1.87 17.71 -3.47
N ARG A 42 2.45 17.15 -4.52
CA ARG A 42 1.81 16.99 -5.83
C ARG A 42 1.34 15.55 -5.98
N ALA A 43 0.10 15.37 -6.43
CA ALA A 43 -0.43 14.07 -6.83
C ALA A 43 -0.39 13.92 -8.35
N GLU A 44 0.23 12.84 -8.82
CA GLU A 44 0.11 12.36 -10.19
C GLU A 44 -0.87 11.19 -10.22
N PHE A 45 -1.83 11.26 -11.14
CA PHE A 45 -2.87 10.25 -11.27
C PHE A 45 -2.61 9.44 -12.55
N VAL A 46 -2.53 8.13 -12.39
CA VAL A 46 -2.15 7.19 -13.45
C VAL A 46 -3.26 6.17 -13.64
N VAL A 47 -3.82 6.10 -14.83
CA VAL A 47 -4.74 5.01 -15.19
C VAL A 47 -3.93 3.84 -15.75
N GLY A 48 -4.11 2.65 -15.19
CA GLY A 48 -3.54 1.43 -15.76
C GLY A 48 -3.33 0.30 -14.76
N ASN A 49 -2.71 -0.78 -15.23
CA ASN A 49 -2.42 -1.96 -14.44
C ASN A 49 -0.99 -1.90 -13.90
N PHE A 50 -0.81 -2.00 -12.57
CA PHE A 50 0.53 -1.94 -11.97
C PHE A 50 1.43 -3.11 -12.36
N LEU A 51 0.87 -4.18 -12.94
CA LEU A 51 1.67 -5.25 -13.55
C LEU A 51 2.43 -4.79 -14.79
N ASP A 52 2.06 -3.65 -15.41
CA ASP A 52 2.85 -3.00 -16.45
C ASP A 52 4.00 -2.21 -15.81
N PRO A 53 5.28 -2.62 -16.01
CA PRO A 53 6.44 -1.95 -15.42
C PRO A 53 6.77 -0.59 -16.06
N LEU A 54 6.11 -0.23 -17.17
CA LEU A 54 6.28 1.09 -17.80
C LEU A 54 5.43 2.18 -17.14
N LEU A 55 4.41 1.79 -16.37
CA LEU A 55 3.52 2.70 -15.69
C LEU A 55 3.97 2.93 -14.24
N CYS A 56 3.94 4.19 -13.78
CA CYS A 56 4.21 4.56 -12.39
C CYS A 56 5.56 3.97 -11.90
N ARG A 57 6.67 4.36 -12.54
CA ARG A 57 7.95 3.62 -12.48
C ARG A 57 8.75 3.79 -11.18
N GLY A 58 8.37 4.69 -10.28
CA GLY A 58 9.11 4.98 -9.05
C GLY A 58 10.52 5.55 -9.31
N PRO A 59 11.46 5.44 -8.35
CA PRO A 59 11.34 4.71 -7.08
C PRO A 59 10.60 5.52 -6.00
N PHE A 60 9.75 4.86 -5.23
CA PHE A 60 8.99 5.42 -4.11
C PHE A 60 9.56 4.93 -2.77
N ASP A 61 9.57 5.79 -1.76
CA ASP A 61 9.94 5.39 -0.40
C ASP A 61 8.87 4.52 0.27
N VAL A 62 7.62 4.68 -0.15
CA VAL A 62 6.48 3.90 0.35
C VAL A 62 5.57 3.55 -0.83
N VAL A 63 5.21 2.27 -0.92
CA VAL A 63 4.14 1.78 -1.78
C VAL A 63 3.03 1.27 -0.86
N ILE A 64 1.81 1.76 -1.08
CA ILE A 64 0.64 1.42 -0.30
C ILE A 64 -0.32 0.71 -1.24
N GLU A 65 -0.61 -0.56 -0.95
CA GLU A 65 -1.75 -1.24 -1.55
C GLU A 65 -2.70 -1.67 -0.44
N ARG A 66 -4.00 -1.47 -0.67
CA ARG A 66 -5.05 -1.85 0.27
C ARG A 66 -6.07 -2.66 -0.48
N ARG A 67 -6.23 -3.91 -0.06
CA ARG A 67 -7.16 -4.90 -0.60
C ARG A 67 -6.99 -5.14 -2.11
N THR A 68 -5.82 -4.86 -2.67
CA THR A 68 -5.54 -5.10 -4.09
C THR A 68 -4.94 -6.48 -4.28
N LEU A 69 -3.90 -6.83 -3.51
CA LEU A 69 -3.24 -8.14 -3.63
C LEU A 69 -4.16 -9.33 -3.31
N GLN A 70 -5.17 -9.14 -2.46
CA GLN A 70 -6.16 -10.19 -2.16
C GLN A 70 -7.09 -10.54 -3.33
N LEU A 71 -7.07 -9.77 -4.42
CA LEU A 71 -7.87 -10.04 -5.63
C LEU A 71 -7.14 -10.96 -6.61
N PHE A 72 -5.84 -11.19 -6.42
CA PHE A 72 -5.03 -12.05 -7.27
C PHE A 72 -5.20 -13.52 -6.91
N LEU A 73 -5.07 -14.39 -7.91
CA LEU A 73 -4.98 -15.82 -7.66
C LEU A 73 -3.68 -16.16 -6.92
N PRO A 74 -3.64 -17.25 -6.12
CA PRO A 74 -2.46 -17.65 -5.37
C PRO A 74 -1.17 -17.78 -6.21
N GLU A 75 -1.29 -18.25 -7.45
CA GLU A 75 -0.18 -18.40 -8.38
C GLU A 75 0.31 -17.07 -9.01
N GLU A 76 -0.54 -16.03 -8.99
CA GLU A 76 -0.24 -14.72 -9.58
C GLU A 76 0.25 -13.71 -8.55
N VAL A 77 -0.10 -13.90 -7.27
CA VAL A 77 0.19 -12.94 -6.19
C VAL A 77 1.69 -12.66 -6.06
N GLY A 78 2.52 -13.65 -6.31
CA GLY A 78 3.97 -13.49 -6.33
C GLY A 78 4.45 -12.47 -7.35
N LYS A 79 3.94 -12.55 -8.59
CA LYS A 79 4.24 -11.59 -9.66
C LYS A 79 3.73 -10.20 -9.30
N ALA A 80 2.57 -10.11 -8.67
CA ALA A 80 2.02 -8.84 -8.22
C ALA A 80 2.88 -8.17 -7.14
N ILE A 81 3.37 -8.95 -6.17
CA ILE A 81 4.33 -8.48 -5.15
C ILE A 81 5.61 -7.95 -5.82
N ASP A 82 6.17 -8.69 -6.78
CA ASP A 82 7.39 -8.27 -7.48
C ASP A 82 7.19 -6.98 -8.27
N ALA A 83 6.03 -6.81 -8.91
CA ALA A 83 5.69 -5.60 -9.62
C ALA A 83 5.65 -4.39 -8.66
N LEU A 84 5.01 -4.51 -7.49
CA LEU A 84 5.00 -3.44 -6.48
C LEU A 84 6.41 -3.17 -5.93
N ALA A 85 7.16 -4.23 -5.63
CA ALA A 85 8.51 -4.15 -5.11
C ALA A 85 9.50 -3.44 -6.04
N SER A 86 9.34 -3.63 -7.35
CA SER A 86 10.20 -2.99 -8.37
C SER A 86 10.15 -1.47 -8.33
N ARG A 87 9.08 -0.89 -7.77
CA ARG A 87 8.85 0.55 -7.65
C ARG A 87 9.38 1.13 -6.35
N LEU A 88 9.91 0.32 -5.43
CA LEU A 88 10.41 0.79 -4.14
C LEU A 88 11.88 1.20 -4.23
N THR A 89 12.28 2.22 -3.47
CA THR A 89 13.69 2.47 -3.16
C THR A 89 14.31 1.26 -2.43
N GLU A 90 15.64 1.20 -2.35
CA GLU A 90 16.33 0.14 -1.59
C GLU A 90 16.00 0.16 -0.09
N GLN A 91 15.56 1.32 0.41
CA GLN A 91 15.09 1.54 1.78
C GLN A 91 13.57 1.73 1.81
N GLY A 92 12.82 1.16 0.86
CA GLY A 92 11.39 1.37 0.74
C GLY A 92 10.55 0.59 1.77
N ILE A 93 9.29 0.99 1.93
CA ILE A 93 8.27 0.29 2.73
C ILE A 93 7.17 -0.19 1.77
N SER A 94 6.92 -1.50 1.73
CA SER A 94 5.71 -2.06 1.12
C SER A 94 4.64 -2.21 2.18
N PHE A 95 3.62 -1.36 2.16
CA PHE A 95 2.43 -1.54 3.00
C PHE A 95 1.38 -2.34 2.26
N SER A 96 0.93 -3.44 2.87
CA SER A 96 -0.14 -4.29 2.37
C SER A 96 -1.24 -4.41 3.42
N HIS A 97 -2.47 -4.18 2.98
CA HIS A 97 -3.66 -4.42 3.79
C HIS A 97 -4.60 -5.41 3.10
N CYS A 98 -5.09 -6.41 3.85
CA CYS A 98 -6.19 -7.26 3.38
C CYS A 98 -7.38 -7.28 4.35
N HIS A 99 -8.53 -7.76 3.87
CA HIS A 99 -9.63 -8.15 4.72
C HIS A 99 -9.63 -9.67 4.88
N ASN A 100 -9.33 -10.17 6.09
CA ASN A 100 -9.28 -11.60 6.36
C ASN A 100 -10.58 -12.07 7.04
N SER A 101 -11.59 -12.41 6.23
CA SER A 101 -12.89 -12.90 6.72
C SER A 101 -12.85 -14.28 7.36
N ARG A 102 -11.73 -15.00 7.25
CA ARG A 102 -11.56 -16.35 7.82
C ARG A 102 -11.02 -16.33 9.26
N TRP A 103 -10.50 -15.19 9.71
CA TRP A 103 -9.98 -15.05 11.07
C TRP A 103 -11.13 -15.12 12.08
N LYS A 104 -10.89 -15.81 13.20
CA LYS A 104 -11.81 -15.94 14.33
C LYS A 104 -11.15 -15.51 15.63
N PRO A 105 -11.92 -14.98 16.62
CA PRO A 105 -11.40 -14.72 17.95
C PRO A 105 -10.69 -15.94 18.55
N GLY A 106 -9.53 -15.71 19.16
CA GLY A 106 -8.66 -16.77 19.70
C GLY A 106 -7.62 -17.32 18.72
N GLN A 107 -7.72 -17.00 17.42
CA GLN A 107 -6.66 -17.32 16.45
C GLN A 107 -5.57 -16.26 16.45
N GLU A 108 -4.34 -16.69 16.20
CA GLU A 108 -3.21 -15.80 15.99
C GLU A 108 -3.49 -14.83 14.83
N ARG A 109 -3.07 -13.58 14.98
CA ARG A 109 -3.29 -12.55 13.96
C ARG A 109 -2.18 -12.57 12.91
N ILE A 110 -2.23 -13.55 12.02
CA ILE A 110 -1.27 -13.70 10.91
C ILE A 110 -1.88 -13.15 9.61
N HIS A 111 -1.10 -12.32 8.90
CA HIS A 111 -1.50 -11.83 7.57
C HIS A 111 -1.38 -12.94 6.51
N PRO A 112 -2.31 -13.09 5.57
CA PRO A 112 -2.24 -14.14 4.54
C PRO A 112 -0.97 -14.14 3.67
N LEU A 113 -0.32 -12.98 3.51
CA LEU A 113 0.94 -12.85 2.76
C LEU A 113 2.21 -13.05 3.60
N ASP A 114 2.10 -13.29 4.91
CA ASP A 114 3.23 -13.32 5.83
C ASP A 114 4.30 -14.35 5.38
N SER A 115 3.92 -15.63 5.30
CA SER A 115 4.83 -16.71 4.92
C SER A 115 5.44 -16.51 3.53
N LEU A 116 4.62 -16.12 2.54
CA LEU A 116 5.09 -15.88 1.18
C LEU A 116 6.15 -14.75 1.10
N LEU A 117 5.96 -13.67 1.86
CA LEU A 117 6.93 -12.58 1.89
C LEU A 117 8.22 -12.99 2.59
N GLN A 118 8.13 -13.75 3.69
CA GLN A 118 9.31 -14.30 4.36
C GLN A 118 10.10 -15.26 3.47
N GLU A 119 9.43 -16.17 2.74
CA GLU A 119 10.04 -17.08 1.76
C GLU A 119 10.76 -16.31 0.64
N ARG A 120 10.25 -15.13 0.28
CA ARG A 120 10.85 -14.20 -0.68
C ARG A 120 11.94 -13.31 -0.07
N GLY A 121 12.35 -13.56 1.17
CA GLY A 121 13.43 -12.85 1.85
C GLY A 121 13.06 -11.45 2.36
N TRP A 122 11.77 -11.10 2.41
CA TRP A 122 11.35 -9.83 2.98
C TRP A 122 11.47 -9.84 4.50
N LYS A 123 11.94 -8.72 5.04
CA LYS A 123 11.85 -8.43 6.47
C LYS A 123 10.47 -7.86 6.77
N LEU A 124 9.75 -8.48 7.70
CA LEU A 124 8.49 -7.94 8.21
C LEU A 124 8.77 -6.91 9.29
N TRP A 125 8.11 -5.75 9.20
CA TRP A 125 8.26 -4.67 10.17
C TRP A 125 6.94 -3.92 10.31
N THR A 126 6.63 -3.51 11.54
CA THR A 126 5.54 -2.56 11.80
C THR A 126 6.11 -1.42 12.67
N PRO A 127 5.57 -0.19 12.58
CA PRO A 127 6.03 0.91 13.44
C PRO A 127 5.95 0.61 14.94
N ALA A 128 5.02 -0.27 15.36
CA ALA A 128 4.89 -0.70 16.75
C ALA A 128 6.07 -1.54 17.24
N ASN A 129 6.84 -2.17 16.33
CA ASN A 129 8.00 -3.00 16.64
C ASN A 129 9.30 -2.18 16.80
N GLY A 130 9.22 -0.84 16.79
CA GLY A 130 10.36 0.05 16.94
C GLY A 130 10.95 0.52 15.60
N SER A 131 12.24 0.88 15.61
CA SER A 131 12.92 1.46 14.45
C SER A 131 12.93 0.54 13.23
N LYS A 132 12.76 1.13 12.05
CA LYS A 132 12.77 0.40 10.79
C LYS A 132 14.15 -0.25 10.54
N PRO A 133 14.22 -1.56 10.23
CA PRO A 133 15.45 -2.23 9.79
C PRO A 133 16.01 -1.65 8.48
N LYS A 134 17.33 -1.80 8.25
CA LYS A 134 17.95 -1.49 6.95
C LYS A 134 17.40 -2.39 5.84
N GLY A 135 17.18 -1.79 4.68
CA GLY A 135 16.67 -2.42 3.46
C GLY A 135 15.17 -2.22 3.26
N ARG A 136 14.63 -2.91 2.25
CA ARG A 136 13.19 -2.98 2.01
C ARG A 136 12.52 -3.81 3.11
N VAL A 137 11.36 -3.34 3.54
CA VAL A 137 10.53 -4.02 4.54
C VAL A 137 9.09 -4.12 4.07
N ALA A 138 8.38 -5.14 4.55
CA ALA A 138 6.94 -5.26 4.38
C ALA A 138 6.23 -4.94 5.70
N TRP A 139 5.25 -4.04 5.64
CA TRP A 139 4.33 -3.75 6.73
C TRP A 139 2.95 -4.31 6.37
N LEU A 140 2.58 -5.36 7.10
CA LEU A 140 1.35 -6.10 6.86
C LEU A 140 0.29 -5.73 7.90
N PHE A 141 -0.93 -5.50 7.44
CA PHE A 141 -2.09 -5.26 8.28
C PHE A 141 -3.29 -6.02 7.74
N PHE A 142 -4.17 -6.54 8.60
CA PHE A 142 -5.46 -7.03 8.13
C PHE A 142 -6.59 -6.59 9.05
N SER A 143 -7.72 -6.27 8.44
CA SER A 143 -8.98 -6.09 9.16
C SER A 143 -9.76 -7.40 9.18
N THR A 144 -10.59 -7.53 10.21
CA THR A 144 -11.54 -8.61 10.42
C THR A 144 -12.93 -8.00 10.45
N GLY A 145 -13.95 -8.75 10.03
CA GLY A 145 -15.34 -8.31 10.08
C GLY A 145 -15.86 -8.23 11.50
#